data_AF-A0A968MD52-F1
#
_entry.id   AF-A0A968MD52-F1
#
_cell.length_a   1.000
_cell.length_b   1.000
_cell.length_c   1.000
_cell.angle_alpha   90.00
_cell.angle_beta   90.00
_cell.angle_gamma   90.00
#
_symmetry.space_group_name_H-M   'P 1'
#
loop_
_entity.id
_entity.type
_entity.pdbx_description
1 polymer ?
#
loop_
_entity_poly.entity_id
_entity_poly.type
_entity_poly.pdbx_seq_one_letter_code
_entity_poly.pdbx_strand_id
1 'polypeptide(L)' 'MRAFKKKPALLRRYQEQYLYFLVDEYQDTNGAQNQVLQQLIDFWEVPNIFIVGDDDQSIYEFQGAR' A
#
# COMPACT_ATOMS: atom_id res chain seq x y z
N MET A 1 -1.14 -0.52 -11.39
CA MET A 1 -0.75 0.90 -11.56
C MET A 1 -1.19 1.59 -12.86
N ARG A 2 -1.11 0.98 -14.06
CA ARG A 2 -1.40 1.69 -15.33
C ARG A 2 -2.79 2.36 -15.41
N ALA A 3 -3.80 1.80 -14.73
CA ALA A 3 -5.17 2.32 -14.75
C ALA A 3 -5.28 3.71 -14.11
N PHE A 4 -4.68 3.94 -12.94
CA PHE A 4 -4.70 5.23 -12.25
C PHE A 4 -3.97 6.31 -13.04
N LYS A 5 -2.81 5.98 -13.63
CA LYS A 5 -2.08 6.90 -14.52
C LYS A 5 -2.89 7.30 -15.75
N LYS A 6 -3.65 6.36 -16.34
CA LYS A 6 -4.48 6.62 -17.53
C LYS A 6 -5.81 7.30 -17.21
N LYS A 7 -6.31 7.15 -15.97
CA LYS A 7 -7.63 7.62 -15.54
C LYS A 7 -7.52 8.27 -14.15
N PRO A 8 -7.04 9.52 -14.05
CA PRO A 8 -6.89 10.20 -12.76
C PRO A 8 -8.21 10.30 -11.98
N ALA A 9 -9.34 10.49 -12.66
CA ALA A 9 -10.65 10.50 -12.03
C ALA A 9 -11.01 9.18 -11.33
N LEU A 10 -10.52 8.04 -11.84
CA LEU A 10 -10.69 6.74 -11.18
C LEU A 10 -9.93 6.70 -9.86
N LEU A 11 -8.69 7.21 -9.85
CA LEU A 11 -7.90 7.32 -8.63
C LEU A 11 -8.59 8.24 -7.62
N ARG A 12 -9.00 9.45 -8.06
CA ARG A 12 -9.70 10.42 -7.20
C ARG A 12 -10.94 9.83 -6.55
N ARG A 13 -11.76 9.11 -7.32
CA ARG A 13 -12.94 8.43 -6.78
C ARG A 13 -12.60 7.48 -5.64
N TYR A 14 -11.51 6.72 -5.76
CA TYR A 14 -11.10 5.81 -4.68
C TYR A 14 -10.47 6.53 -3.50
N GLN A 15 -9.71 7.61 -3.74
CA GLN A 15 -9.15 8.47 -2.69
C GLN A 15 -10.24 9.17 -1.87
N GLU A 16 -11.35 9.54 -2.51
CA GLU A 16 -12.54 10.12 -1.84
C GLU A 16 -13.38 9.06 -1.12
N GLN A 17 -13.46 7.84 -1.67
CA GLN A 17 -14.27 6.76 -1.09
C GLN A 17 -13.61 6.10 0.11
N TYR A 18 -12.29 5.91 0.08
CA TYR A 18 -11.53 5.23 1.12
C TYR A 18 -10.65 6.22 1.88
N LEU A 19 -11.14 6.63 3.05
CA LEU A 19 -10.50 7.65 3.90
C LEU A 19 -9.55 7.05 4.95
N TYR A 20 -9.67 5.74 5.21
CA TYR A 20 -8.92 5.00 6.21
C TYR A 20 -8.41 3.69 5.62
N PHE A 21 -7.12 3.42 5.81
CA PHE A 21 -6.47 2.22 5.34
C PHE A 21 -5.95 1.43 6.53
N LEU A 22 -6.37 0.16 6.63
CA LEU A 22 -5.76 -0.83 7.51
C LEU A 22 -4.97 -1.80 6.63
N VAL A 23 -3.68 -1.91 6.86
CA VAL A 23 -2.81 -2.85 6.14
C VAL A 23 -2.25 -3.83 7.15
N ASP A 24 -2.58 -5.10 6.97
CA ASP A 24 -2.12 -6.20 7.82
C ASP A 24 -1.00 -6.95 7.11
N GLU A 25 -0.16 -7.66 7.87
CA GLU A 25 1.00 -8.41 7.38
C GLU A 25 1.86 -7.62 6.37
N TYR A 26 2.18 -6.37 6.72
CA TYR A 26 2.85 -5.47 5.78
C TYR A 26 4.23 -5.96 5.32
N GLN A 27 4.92 -6.77 6.13
CA GLN A 27 6.19 -7.38 5.78
C GLN A 27 6.11 -8.26 4.52
N ASP A 28 4.94 -8.82 4.20
CA ASP A 28 4.72 -9.66 3.01
C ASP A 28 4.37 -8.82 1.76
N THR A 29 4.35 -7.49 1.89
CA THR A 29 3.92 -6.59 0.82
C THR A 29 5.02 -6.39 -0.23
N ASN A 30 4.71 -6.65 -1.49
CA ASN A 30 5.63 -6.41 -2.60
C ASN A 30 5.56 -4.98 -3.16
N GLY A 31 6.53 -4.62 -4.01
CA GLY A 31 6.64 -3.29 -4.58
C GLY A 31 5.41 -2.81 -5.37
N ALA A 32 4.63 -3.72 -5.99
CA ALA A 32 3.43 -3.35 -6.72
C ALA A 32 2.26 -3.01 -5.78
N GLN A 33 2.13 -3.74 -4.67
CA GLN A 33 1.13 -3.47 -3.64
C GLN A 33 1.44 -2.13 -2.94
N ASN A 34 2.70 -1.90 -2.55
CA ASN A 34 3.15 -0.63 -1.98
C ASN A 34 2.88 0.55 -2.91
N GLN A 35 3.14 0.37 -4.19
CA GLN A 35 2.84 1.35 -5.22
C GLN A 35 1.34 1.68 -5.34
N VAL A 36 0.46 0.69 -5.21
CA VAL A 36 -0.99 0.92 -5.22
C VAL A 36 -1.41 1.66 -3.95
N LEU A 37 -0.98 1.19 -2.78
CA LEU A 37 -1.25 1.81 -1.50
C LEU A 37 -0.80 3.29 -1.49
N GLN A 38 0.42 3.56 -1.92
CA GLN A 38 0.98 4.91 -1.98
C GLN A 38 0.12 5.85 -2.82
N GLN A 39 -0.30 5.42 -4.02
CA GLN A 39 -1.18 6.25 -4.84
C GLN A 39 -2.54 6.48 -4.18
N LEU A 40 -3.07 5.51 -3.44
CA LEU A 40 -4.37 5.67 -2.78
C LEU A 40 -4.32 6.64 -1.60
N ILE A 41 -3.17 6.80 -0.95
CA ILE A 41 -3.01 7.68 0.20
C ILE A 41 -2.40 9.04 -0.13
N ASP A 42 -1.76 9.20 -1.30
CA ASP A 42 -0.97 10.41 -1.65
C ASP A 42 -1.76 11.71 -1.84
N PHE A 43 -3.09 11.65 -1.89
CA PHE A 43 -3.92 12.84 -2.04
C PHE A 43 -3.99 13.67 -0.76
N TRP A 44 -3.93 13.01 0.39
CA TRP A 44 -4.06 13.63 1.70
C TRP A 44 -2.66 13.99 2.22
N GLU A 45 -2.48 15.21 2.72
CA GLU A 45 -1.20 15.64 3.33
C GLU A 45 -0.83 14.75 4.53
N VAL A 46 -1.84 14.36 5.31
CA VAL A 46 -1.73 13.40 6.42
C VAL A 46 -2.76 12.28 6.20
N PRO A 47 -2.38 11.17 5.56
CA PRO A 47 -3.31 10.07 5.29
C PRO A 47 -3.59 9.25 6.57
N ASN A 48 -4.84 8.79 6.72
CA ASN A 48 -5.20 7.88 7.81
C ASN A 48 -4.85 6.44 7.41
N ILE A 49 -3.63 6.02 7.70
CA ILE A 49 -3.16 4.66 7.47
C ILE A 49 -2.69 4.04 8.78
N PHE A 50 -3.12 2.81 9.04
CA PHE A 50 -2.66 1.98 10.14
C PHE A 50 -2.07 0.69 9.55
N ILE A 51 -0.81 0.43 9.87
CA ILE A 51 -0.05 -0.70 9.34
C ILE A 51 0.29 -1.63 10.50
N VAL A 52 0.00 -2.90 10.31
CA VAL A 52 0.39 -4.01 11.19
C VAL A 52 1.35 -4.89 10.39
N GLY A 53 2.43 -5.31 11.05
CA GLY A 53 3.40 -6.24 10.49
C GLY A 53 4.39 -6.70 11.56
N ASP A 54 5.07 -7.79 11.25
CA ASP A 54 6.08 -8.40 12.11
C ASP A 54 7.47 -8.25 11.47
N ASP A 55 8.30 -7.40 12.07
CA ASP A 55 9.67 -7.14 11.59
C ASP A 55 10.56 -8.39 11.69
N ASP A 56 10.31 -9.31 12.63
CA ASP A 56 11.11 -10.53 12.80
C ASP A 56 10.86 -11.56 11.69
N GLN A 57 9.70 -11.50 11.02
CA GLN A 57 9.38 -12.37 9.88
C GLN A 57 10.00 -11.90 8.57
N SER A 58 10.32 -10.61 8.44
CA SER A 58 10.97 -10.05 7.25
C SER A 58 12.43 -10.54 7.06
N ILE A 59 13.09 -10.99 8.14
CA ILE A 59 14.47 -11.47 8.14
C ILE A 59 14.58 -12.92 7.61
N TYR A 60 13.50 -13.71 7.71
CA TYR A 60 13.51 -15.11 7.26
C TYR A 60 13.53 -15.26 5.74
N GLU A 61 13.19 -14.23 4.95
CA GLU A 61 13.36 -14.24 3.49
C GLU A 61 14.84 -14.22 3.06
N PHE A 62 15.74 -13.59 3.84
CA PHE A 62 17.16 -13.49 3.47
C PHE A 62 18.01 -14.71 3.88
N GLN A 63 17.49 -15.60 4.74
CA GLN A 63 18.21 -16.82 5.17
C GLN A 63 17.73 -18.13 4.53
N GLY A 64 16.71 -18.10 3.68
CA GLY A 64 16.07 -19.31 3.17
C GLY A 64 15.72 -19.22 1.70
N ALA A 65 16.75 -19.27 0.86
CA ALA A 65 16.63 -19.49 -0.57
C ALA A 65 15.57 -20.57 -0.90
N ARG A 66 14.78 -20.30 -1.93
CA ARG A 66 14.30 -21.34 -2.83
C ARG A 66 14.51 -20.91 -4.28
#